data_AF-A0A9P0PNG6-F1
#
_entry.id   AF-A0A9P0PNG6-F1
#
_cell.length_a   1.000
_cell.length_b   1.000
_cell.length_c   1.000
_cell.angle_alpha   90.00
_cell.angle_beta   90.00
_cell.angle_gamma   90.00
#
_symmetry.space_group_name_H-M   'P 1'
#
loop_
_entity.id
_entity.type
_entity.pdbx_description
1 polymer ?
#
loop_
_entity_poly.entity_id
_entity_poly.type
_entity_poly.pdbx_seq_one_letter_code
_entity_poly.pdbx_strand_id
1 'polypeptide(L)' 'MFTPKHRVKSNPYHCSFECDEKEETVIKLQCSGCAAQEGGCRRGVALLMWLHRRSEEPPCTSVKCYWIIYSWQ' A
#
# COMPACT_ATOMS: atom_id res chain seq x y z
N MET A 1 -15.09 25.88 31.65
CA MET A 1 -14.80 24.57 31.02
C MET A 1 -13.72 24.78 29.97
N PHE A 2 -12.46 24.51 30.32
CA PHE A 2 -11.33 24.65 29.39
C PHE A 2 -11.04 23.28 28.78
N THR A 3 -11.63 23.00 27.62
CA THR A 3 -11.22 21.85 26.81
C THR A 3 -9.96 22.22 26.05
N PRO A 4 -8.83 21.52 26.21
CA PRO A 4 -7.67 21.75 25.37
C PRO A 4 -8.08 21.43 23.94
N LYS A 5 -8.05 22.44 23.07
CA LYS A 5 -8.17 22.28 21.61
C LYS A 5 -7.00 21.41 21.17
N HIS A 6 -7.18 20.09 21.20
CA HIS A 6 -6.29 19.17 20.52
C HIS A 6 -6.46 19.44 19.03
N ARG A 7 -5.63 20.34 18.49
CA ARG A 7 -5.56 20.60 17.06
C ARG A 7 -4.97 19.33 16.45
N VAL A 8 -5.85 18.40 16.08
CA VAL A 8 -5.49 17.22 15.29
C VAL A 8 -4.96 17.76 13.97
N LYS A 9 -3.64 17.99 13.89
CA LYS A 9 -2.97 18.26 12.61
C LYS A 9 -2.98 16.95 11.84
N SER A 10 -4.08 16.67 11.14
CA SER A 10 -4.13 15.62 10.14
C SER A 10 -3.40 16.11 8.88
N ASN A 11 -2.10 16.35 8.99
CA ASN A 11 -1.31 16.55 7.78
C ASN A 11 -1.35 15.23 7.01
N PRO A 12 -1.80 15.21 5.74
CA PRO A 12 -1.78 14.00 4.95
C PRO A 12 -0.34 13.51 4.86
N TYR A 13 -0.16 12.22 5.16
CA TYR A 13 1.15 11.60 5.03
C TYR A 13 1.48 11.47 3.55
N HIS A 14 2.68 11.88 3.16
CA HIS A 14 3.15 11.77 1.79
C HIS A 14 4.29 10.74 1.76
N CYS A 15 4.04 9.64 1.03
CA CYS A 15 4.98 8.54 0.83
C CYS A 15 5.05 8.25 -0.68
N SER A 16 6.25 8.07 -1.21
CA SER A 16 6.50 7.61 -2.58
C SER A 16 6.98 6.17 -2.58
N PHE A 17 6.58 5.43 -3.61
CA PHE A 17 6.92 4.03 -3.82
C PHE A 17 7.32 3.84 -5.28
N GLU A 18 8.42 3.14 -5.51
CA GLU A 18 8.96 2.80 -6.82
C GLU A 18 9.20 1.29 -6.87
N CYS A 19 8.66 0.63 -7.90
CA CYS A 19 8.85 -0.80 -8.15
C CYS A 19 9.25 -1.06 -9.59
N ASP A 20 9.97 -2.16 -9.80
CA ASP A 20 10.19 -2.74 -11.11
C ASP A 20 9.08 -3.75 -11.38
N GLU A 21 8.22 -3.45 -12.36
CA GLU A 21 7.12 -4.34 -12.75
C GLU A 21 7.59 -5.61 -13.46
N LYS A 22 8.79 -5.61 -14.07
CA LYS A 22 9.30 -6.79 -14.79
C LYS A 22 9.93 -7.80 -13.85
N GLU A 23 10.72 -7.30 -12.92
CA GLU A 23 11.42 -8.14 -11.93
C GLU A 23 10.56 -8.37 -10.67
N GLU A 24 9.38 -7.76 -10.59
CA GLU A 24 8.47 -7.79 -9.43
C GLU A 24 9.18 -7.39 -8.13
N THR A 25 10.10 -6.43 -8.20
CA THR A 25 10.91 -5.99 -7.06
C THR A 25 10.57 -4.58 -6.61
N VAL A 26 10.60 -4.36 -5.29
CA VAL A 26 10.49 -3.02 -4.71
C VAL A 26 11.85 -2.34 -4.77
N ILE A 27 11.93 -1.24 -5.52
CA ILE A 27 13.17 -0.47 -5.69
C ILE A 27 13.31 0.51 -4.51
N LYS A 28 12.24 1.23 -4.18
CA LYS A 28 12.31 2.30 -3.19
C LYS A 28 10.98 2.58 -2.51
N LEU A 29 11.05 2.93 -1.24
CA LEU A 29 9.93 3.39 -0.43
C LEU A 29 10.40 4.55 0.44
N GLN A 30 9.86 5.76 0.21
CA GLN A 30 10.33 6.96 0.86
C GLN A 30 9.18 7.75 1.51
N CYS A 31 9.34 8.12 2.78
CA CYS A 31 8.34 8.93 3.50
C CYS A 31 8.82 10.37 3.66
N SER A 32 8.16 11.35 3.05
CA SER A 32 8.52 12.77 3.21
C SER A 32 8.00 13.29 4.56
N GLY A 33 8.92 13.70 5.44
CA GLY A 33 8.58 14.24 6.76
C GLY A 33 8.66 13.24 7.91
N CYS A 34 9.50 12.20 7.78
CA CYS A 34 9.83 11.28 8.87
C CYS A 34 11.34 11.17 9.03
N ALA A 35 11.85 11.11 10.27
CA ALA A 35 13.28 10.87 10.52
C ALA A 35 13.75 9.50 9.96
N ALA A 36 12.83 8.55 9.83
CA ALA A 36 13.05 7.23 9.24
C ALA A 36 12.68 7.19 7.73
N GLN A 37 12.94 8.28 7.00
CA GLN A 37 12.50 8.47 5.61
C GLN A 37 13.05 7.43 4.64
N GLU A 38 14.26 6.91 4.87
CA GLU A 38 14.94 5.95 3.98
C GLU A 38 14.68 4.48 4.35
N GLY A 39 13.95 4.22 5.43
CA GLY A 39 13.62 2.86 5.86
C GLY A 39 13.08 2.79 7.29
N GLY A 40 12.16 1.84 7.56
CA GLY A 40 11.61 1.62 8.90
C GLY A 40 10.51 2.60 9.34
N CYS A 41 10.09 3.54 8.49
CA CYS A 41 8.92 4.36 8.77
C CYS A 41 7.64 3.52 8.81
N ARG A 42 6.89 3.58 9.92
CA ARG A 42 5.60 2.86 10.07
C ARG A 42 4.60 3.15 8.96
N ARG A 43 4.62 4.38 8.42
CA ARG A 43 3.73 4.81 7.34
C ARG A 43 4.11 4.18 6.01
N GLY A 44 5.41 4.15 5.71
CA GLY A 44 5.93 3.46 4.54
C GLY A 44 5.61 1.96 4.59
N VAL A 45 5.88 1.31 5.73
CA VAL A 45 5.58 -0.12 5.90
C VAL A 45 4.08 -0.39 5.74
N ALA A 46 3.22 0.46 6.28
CA ALA A 46 1.77 0.34 6.10
C ALA A 46 1.36 0.47 4.63
N LEU A 47 1.96 1.39 3.87
CA LEU A 47 1.72 1.53 2.42
C LEU A 47 2.15 0.27 1.67
N LEU A 48 3.34 -0.27 1.97
CA LEU A 48 3.86 -1.48 1.33
C LEU A 48 2.96 -2.69 1.58
N MET A 49 2.55 -2.91 2.84
CA MET A 49 1.68 -4.03 3.20
C MET A 49 0.29 -3.90 2.56
N TRP A 50 -0.24 -2.67 2.48
CA TRP A 50 -1.49 -2.41 1.78
C TRP A 50 -1.39 -2.70 0.28
N LEU A 51 -0.28 -2.29 -0.36
CA LEU A 51 -0.06 -2.52 -1.79
C LEU A 51 0.10 -4.01 -2.09
N HIS A 52 0.85 -4.73 -1.25
CA HIS A 52 1.01 -6.18 -1.38
C HIS A 52 -0.35 -6.90 -1.33
N ARG A 53 -1.19 -6.58 -0.35
CA ARG A 53 -2.55 -7.15 -0.25
C ARG A 53 -3.42 -6.82 -1.47
N ARG A 54 -3.31 -5.60 -2.00
CA ARG A 54 -4.03 -5.16 -3.20
C ARG A 54 -3.58 -5.92 -4.45
N SER A 55 -2.31 -6.28 -4.53
CA SER A 55 -1.76 -7.05 -5.66
C SER A 55 -2.26 -8.50 -5.69
N GLU A 56 -2.64 -9.06 -4.53
CA GLU A 56 -3.20 -10.41 -4.43
C GLU A 56 -4.71 -10.44 -4.75
N GLU A 57 -5.39 -9.30 -4.71
CA GLU A 57 -6.81 -9.20 -5.05
C GLU A 57 -6.99 -9.41 -6.57
N PRO A 58 -7.83 -10.35 -7.03
CA PRO A 58 -8.06 -10.56 -8.46
C PRO A 58 -8.66 -9.28 -9.08
N PRO A 59 -8.21 -8.86 -10.27
CA PRO A 59 -8.74 -7.64 -10.88
C PRO A 59 -10.23 -7.78 -11.15
N CYS A 60 -10.99 -6.68 -11.11
CA CYS A 60 -12.44 -6.71 -11.39
C CYS A 60 -12.77 -7.15 -12.83
N THR A 61 -11.77 -7.12 -13.72
CA THR A 61 -11.81 -7.65 -15.09
C THR A 61 -11.33 -9.11 -15.18
N SER A 62 -10.79 -9.67 -14.08
CA SER A 62 -10.60 -11.12 -13.94
C SER A 62 -11.97 -11.75 -13.81
N VAL A 63 -12.61 -11.97 -14.97
CA VAL A 63 -13.65 -12.97 -15.12
C VAL A 63 -12.98 -14.26 -14.65
N LYS A 64 -13.25 -14.69 -13.41
CA LYS A 64 -13.12 -16.12 -13.09
C LYS A 64 -13.91 -16.79 -14.18
N CYS A 65 -13.25 -17.41 -15.16
CA CYS A 65 -13.93 -18.07 -16.26
C CYS A 65 -14.91 -19.04 -15.59
N TYR A 66 -16.20 -18.69 -15.61
CA TYR A 66 -17.27 -19.54 -15.07
C TYR A 66 -17.17 -20.97 -15.64
N TRP A 67 -16.58 -21.08 -16.82
CA TRP A 67 -16.33 -22.29 -17.58
C TRP A 67 -15.08 -23.11 -17.15
N ILE A 68 -14.11 -22.57 -16.40
CA ILE A 68 -12.91 -23.35 -15.99
C ILE A 68 -13.20 -24.23 -14.76
N ILE A 69 -14.20 -23.89 -13.95
CA ILE A 69 -14.51 -24.64 -12.71
C ILE A 69 -15.13 -26.02 -13.02
N TYR A 70 -15.70 -26.23 -14.22
CA TYR A 70 -16.29 -27.51 -14.63
C TYR A 70 -15.41 -28.35 -15.57
N SER A 71 -14.16 -27.96 -15.84
CA SER A 71 -13.27 -28.68 -16.78
C SER A 71 -12.14 -29.49 -16.13
N TRP A 72 -12.14 -29.62 -14.81
CA TRP A 72 -11.35 -30.64 -14.11
C TRP A 72 -12.31 -31.59 -13.38
N GLN A 73 -12.83 -32.55 -14.16
CA GLN A 73 -13.31 -33.84 -13.68
C GLN A 73 -12.14 -34.79 -13.54
#